data_AF-A0A4U7CZN4-F1
#
_entry.id   AF-A0A4U7CZN4-F1
#
_cell.length_a   1.000
_cell.length_b   1.000
_cell.length_c   1.000
_cell.angle_alpha   90.00
_cell.angle_beta   90.00
_cell.angle_gamma   90.00
#
_symmetry.space_group_name_H-M   'P 1'
#
loop_
_entity.id
_entity.type
_entity.pdbx_description
1 polymer ?
#
loop_
_entity_poly.entity_id
_entity_poly.type
_entity_poly.pdbx_seq_one_letter_code
_entity_poly.pdbx_strand_id
1 'polypeptide(L)'
;MSDNHPSGLLTDNEREILTGEHPDADTQRERVLETVSTRLPDTLVDLMHLYLYLDDDELEAVMTGGEEAKRSIRAPAQYAHAALYTTLQLTGDDPEHRLVSAIKQAEAAHQRHAQVNLSITTEPFLPPEDRLAALKRGDSDRVSIEALEHLFFDDTTSADAFADALSVFNGEEVSPETIRAEREGAAELARPPVAVLTDIEITEDED
;
A
#
# COMPACT_ATOMS: atom_id res chain seq x y z
N MET A 1 -2.73 27.06 -26.31
CA MET A 1 -3.37 26.86 -24.99
C MET A 1 -2.54 25.78 -24.35
N SER A 2 -1.69 26.17 -23.40
CA SER A 2 -0.74 25.26 -22.77
C SER A 2 -1.47 24.56 -21.65
N ASP A 3 -1.96 23.35 -21.92
CA ASP A 3 -2.53 22.50 -20.89
C ASP A 3 -1.38 22.09 -19.96
N ASN A 4 -1.32 22.75 -18.80
CA ASN A 4 -0.47 22.36 -17.67
C ASN A 4 -0.94 20.99 -17.18
N HIS A 5 -0.51 19.91 -17.84
CA HIS A 5 -0.61 18.58 -17.25
C HIS A 5 0.24 18.57 -15.98
N PRO A 6 -0.35 18.21 -14.82
CA PRO A 6 0.41 18.14 -13.58
C PRO A 6 1.52 17.08 -13.66
N SER A 7 2.55 17.22 -12.82
CA SER A 7 3.69 16.30 -12.72
C SER A 7 3.29 14.96 -12.05
N GLY A 8 2.33 14.25 -12.65
CA GLY A 8 1.75 13.01 -12.15
C GLY A 8 0.23 13.11 -11.93
N LEU A 9 -0.37 11.99 -11.46
CA LEU A 9 -1.81 11.90 -11.18
C LEU A 9 -2.29 12.96 -10.16
N LEU A 10 -1.47 13.22 -9.14
CA LEU A 10 -1.73 14.18 -8.07
C LEU A 10 -0.67 15.29 -8.09
N THR A 11 -1.12 16.53 -8.01
CA THR A 11 -0.26 17.68 -7.69
C THR A 11 0.15 17.68 -6.21
N ASP A 12 1.20 18.42 -5.85
CA ASP A 12 1.64 18.55 -4.46
C ASP A 12 0.53 19.09 -3.56
N ASN A 13 -0.17 20.14 -4.01
CA ASN A 13 -1.31 20.71 -3.27
C ASN A 13 -2.46 19.71 -3.08
N GLU A 14 -2.72 18.86 -4.07
CA GLU A 14 -3.75 17.81 -3.93
C GLU A 14 -3.31 16.70 -2.99
N ARG A 15 -2.02 16.40 -2.91
CA ARG A 15 -1.48 15.48 -1.90
C ARG A 15 -1.71 16.04 -0.50
N GLU A 16 -1.35 17.31 -0.27
CA GLU A 16 -1.57 18.00 1.03
C GLU A 16 -3.06 18.02 1.42
N ILE A 17 -3.98 18.23 0.47
CA ILE A 17 -5.42 18.16 0.73
C ILE A 17 -5.87 16.73 1.08
N LEU A 18 -5.31 15.71 0.41
CA LEU A 18 -5.67 14.32 0.65
C LEU A 18 -5.09 13.78 1.95
N THR A 19 -3.92 14.24 2.36
CA THR A 19 -3.25 13.90 3.63
C THR A 19 -3.82 14.65 4.82
N GLY A 20 -4.51 15.78 4.62
CA GLY A 20 -5.09 16.60 5.69
C GLY A 20 -4.20 17.78 6.11
N GLU A 21 -2.96 17.82 5.63
CA GLU A 21 -1.96 18.85 5.93
C GLU A 21 -2.35 20.24 5.42
N HIS A 22 -3.24 20.33 4.42
CA HIS A 22 -3.71 21.59 3.88
C HIS A 22 -4.79 22.25 4.78
N PRO A 23 -4.71 23.57 5.09
CA PRO A 23 -5.65 24.26 6.00
C PRO A 23 -7.13 24.14 5.62
N ASP A 24 -7.41 24.01 4.32
CA ASP A 24 -8.76 23.88 3.77
C ASP A 24 -9.14 22.44 3.37
N ALA A 25 -8.40 21.42 3.82
CA ALA A 25 -8.50 20.04 3.36
C ALA A 25 -9.96 19.53 3.32
N ASP A 26 -10.71 19.69 4.41
CA ASP A 26 -12.10 19.23 4.52
C ASP A 26 -13.02 19.83 3.44
N THR A 27 -12.84 21.11 3.14
CA THR A 27 -13.70 21.83 2.18
C THR A 27 -13.31 21.58 0.73
N GLN A 28 -12.04 21.23 0.48
CA GLN A 28 -11.52 21.02 -0.87
C GLN A 28 -11.47 19.54 -1.27
N ARG A 29 -11.59 18.60 -0.32
CA ARG A 29 -11.44 17.17 -0.56
C ARG A 29 -12.37 16.65 -1.65
N GLU A 30 -13.65 17.02 -1.62
CA GLU A 30 -14.63 16.56 -2.63
C GLU A 30 -14.23 16.99 -4.05
N ARG A 31 -13.79 18.25 -4.21
CA ARG A 31 -13.30 18.78 -5.49
C ARG A 31 -12.05 18.05 -5.97
N VAL A 32 -11.12 17.74 -5.06
CA VAL A 32 -9.94 16.95 -5.40
C VAL A 32 -10.35 15.56 -5.87
N LEU A 33 -11.27 14.89 -5.17
CA LEU A 33 -11.78 13.57 -5.57
C LEU A 33 -12.44 13.59 -6.95
N GLU A 34 -13.24 14.60 -7.28
CA GLU A 34 -13.82 14.78 -8.62
C GLU A 34 -12.75 14.97 -9.71
N THR A 35 -11.71 15.74 -9.41
CA THR A 35 -10.61 15.99 -10.35
C THR A 35 -9.76 14.73 -10.55
N VAL A 36 -9.50 13.98 -9.48
CA VAL A 36 -8.75 12.71 -9.52
C VAL A 36 -9.54 11.62 -10.21
N SER A 37 -10.86 11.53 -10.00
CA SER A 37 -11.69 10.51 -10.65
C SER A 37 -11.74 10.66 -12.17
N THR A 38 -11.48 11.87 -12.69
CA THR A 38 -11.34 12.12 -14.13
C THR A 38 -9.93 11.77 -14.64
N ARG A 39 -8.87 12.15 -13.90
CA ARG A 39 -7.47 11.92 -14.32
C ARG A 39 -6.99 10.48 -14.16
N LEU A 40 -7.50 9.74 -13.17
CA LEU A 40 -7.04 8.39 -12.87
C LEU A 40 -7.29 7.44 -14.06
N PRO A 41 -8.50 7.38 -14.67
CA PRO A 41 -8.72 6.59 -15.88
C PRO A 41 -7.74 6.93 -17.01
N ASP A 42 -7.50 8.21 -17.29
CA ASP A 42 -6.56 8.65 -18.34
C ASP A 42 -5.13 8.20 -18.01
N THR A 43 -4.71 8.30 -16.75
CA THR A 43 -3.40 7.82 -16.29
C THR A 43 -3.24 6.31 -16.47
N LEU A 44 -4.29 5.53 -16.20
CA LEU A 44 -4.27 4.08 -16.43
C LEU A 44 -4.21 3.74 -17.92
N VAL A 45 -4.87 4.53 -18.77
CA VAL A 45 -4.76 4.43 -20.22
C VAL A 45 -3.34 4.75 -20.69
N ASP A 46 -2.68 5.76 -20.12
CA ASP A 46 -1.28 6.07 -20.42
C ASP A 46 -0.35 4.91 -20.04
N LEU A 47 -0.52 4.32 -18.85
CA LEU A 47 0.24 3.12 -18.44
C LEU A 47 0.03 1.94 -19.40
N MET A 48 -1.19 1.74 -19.89
CA MET A 48 -1.48 0.74 -20.92
C MET A 48 -0.71 1.03 -22.21
N HIS A 49 -0.67 2.28 -22.66
CA HIS A 49 0.10 2.65 -23.85
C HIS A 49 1.60 2.44 -23.65
N LEU A 50 2.17 2.86 -22.51
CA LEU A 50 3.58 2.63 -22.21
C LEU A 50 3.93 1.13 -22.29
N TYR A 51 3.13 0.27 -21.66
CA TYR A 51 3.35 -1.17 -21.69
C TYR A 51 3.20 -1.78 -23.10
N LEU A 52 2.27 -1.28 -23.93
CA LEU A 52 2.02 -1.86 -25.25
C LEU A 52 3.01 -1.40 -26.33
N TYR A 53 3.63 -0.24 -26.16
CA TYR A 53 4.41 0.41 -27.22
C TYR A 53 5.90 0.59 -26.90
N LEU A 54 6.31 0.52 -25.64
CA LEU A 54 7.73 0.57 -25.27
C LEU A 54 8.33 -0.83 -25.22
N ASP A 55 9.60 -0.95 -25.58
CA ASP A 55 10.38 -2.15 -25.28
C ASP A 55 10.86 -2.18 -23.82
N ASP A 56 11.52 -3.28 -23.43
CA ASP A 56 11.93 -3.52 -22.04
C ASP A 56 12.92 -2.44 -21.53
N ASP A 57 13.86 -2.01 -22.38
CA ASP A 57 14.88 -1.01 -22.03
C ASP A 57 14.24 0.39 -21.90
N GLU A 58 13.32 0.74 -22.81
CA GLU A 58 12.55 1.97 -22.76
C GLU A 58 11.62 2.01 -21.54
N LEU A 59 10.96 0.89 -21.24
CA LEU A 59 10.08 0.76 -20.08
C LEU A 59 10.88 0.87 -18.78
N GLU A 60 12.05 0.23 -18.69
CA GLU A 60 12.96 0.38 -17.56
C GLU A 60 13.38 1.84 -17.38
N ALA A 61 13.81 2.51 -18.46
CA ALA A 61 14.24 3.91 -18.41
C ALA A 61 13.11 4.85 -17.93
N VAL A 62 11.88 4.66 -18.42
CA VAL A 62 10.72 5.47 -18.02
C VAL A 62 10.32 5.20 -16.56
N MET A 63 10.29 3.93 -16.14
CA MET A 63 9.82 3.55 -14.80
C MET A 63 10.83 3.88 -13.70
N THR A 64 12.13 3.71 -13.97
CA THR A 64 13.20 3.92 -12.97
C THR A 64 13.80 5.32 -13.05
N GLY A 65 13.64 6.02 -14.17
CA GLY A 65 14.28 7.30 -14.46
C GLY A 65 15.74 7.17 -14.93
N GLY A 66 16.17 5.97 -15.34
CA GLY A 66 17.52 5.69 -15.83
C GLY A 66 18.59 5.66 -14.73
N GLU A 67 19.86 5.48 -15.12
CA GLU A 67 21.00 5.28 -14.19
C GLU A 67 21.19 6.43 -13.17
N GLU A 68 20.72 7.64 -13.48
CA GLU A 68 20.88 8.82 -12.61
C GLU A 68 19.78 8.97 -11.54
N ALA A 69 18.63 8.29 -11.69
CA ALA A 69 17.50 8.43 -10.78
C ALA A 69 17.41 7.23 -9.82
N LYS A 70 17.76 7.45 -8.55
CA LYS A 70 17.56 6.45 -7.47
C LYS A 70 16.11 6.44 -6.94
N ARG A 71 15.10 6.43 -7.82
CA ARG A 71 13.69 6.34 -7.38
C ARG A 71 13.29 4.87 -7.29
N SER A 72 13.06 4.40 -6.06
CA SER A 72 12.50 3.07 -5.85
C SER A 72 11.02 3.05 -6.23
N ILE A 73 10.65 2.20 -7.19
CA ILE A 73 9.25 1.98 -7.60
C ILE A 73 8.54 0.91 -6.76
N ARG A 74 9.27 0.20 -5.88
CA ARG A 74 8.75 -1.00 -5.21
C ARG A 74 7.52 -0.71 -4.35
N ALA A 75 7.63 0.24 -3.41
CA ALA A 75 6.51 0.61 -2.55
C ALA A 75 5.36 1.27 -3.34
N PRO A 76 5.60 2.25 -4.25
CA PRO A 76 4.54 2.78 -5.11
C PRO A 76 3.81 1.71 -5.93
N ALA A 77 4.54 0.73 -6.51
CA ALA A 77 3.93 -0.35 -7.28
C ALA A 77 3.06 -1.26 -6.39
N GLN A 78 3.52 -1.61 -5.19
CA GLN A 78 2.72 -2.40 -4.25
C GLN A 78 1.43 -1.68 -3.82
N TYR A 79 1.51 -0.38 -3.50
CA TYR A 79 0.31 0.40 -3.20
C TYR A 79 -0.61 0.57 -4.40
N ALA A 80 -0.08 0.69 -5.61
CA ALA A 80 -0.88 0.71 -6.84
C ALA A 80 -1.63 -0.61 -7.03
N HIS A 81 -0.97 -1.77 -6.84
CA HIS A 81 -1.62 -3.07 -6.88
C HIS A 81 -2.74 -3.19 -5.83
N ALA A 82 -2.47 -2.79 -4.57
CA ALA A 82 -3.47 -2.83 -3.51
C ALA A 82 -4.68 -1.92 -3.81
N ALA A 83 -4.44 -0.71 -4.33
CA ALA A 83 -5.49 0.21 -4.72
C ALA A 83 -6.36 -0.34 -5.87
N LEU A 84 -5.74 -0.90 -6.91
CA LEU A 84 -6.43 -1.52 -8.03
C LEU A 84 -7.21 -2.77 -7.60
N TYR A 85 -6.60 -3.65 -6.81
CA TYR A 85 -7.27 -4.83 -6.25
C TYR A 85 -8.52 -4.43 -5.47
N THR A 86 -8.40 -3.45 -4.55
CA THR A 86 -9.54 -2.95 -3.77
C THR A 86 -10.63 -2.35 -4.68
N THR A 87 -10.22 -1.58 -5.70
CA THR A 87 -11.17 -0.93 -6.61
C THR A 87 -11.98 -1.97 -7.39
N LEU A 88 -11.31 -3.00 -7.93
CA LEU A 88 -11.97 -4.08 -8.65
C LEU A 88 -12.97 -4.84 -7.76
N GLN A 89 -12.63 -5.09 -6.49
CA GLN A 89 -13.58 -5.67 -5.52
C GLN A 89 -14.80 -4.77 -5.31
N LEU A 90 -14.58 -3.47 -5.08
CA LEU A 90 -15.66 -2.50 -4.86
C LEU A 90 -16.59 -2.37 -6.08
N THR A 91 -16.07 -2.55 -7.29
CA THR A 91 -16.86 -2.51 -8.52
C THR A 91 -17.43 -3.88 -8.93
N GLY A 92 -17.19 -4.94 -8.14
CA GLY A 92 -17.70 -6.28 -8.40
C GLY A 92 -17.02 -7.03 -9.57
N ASP A 93 -15.81 -6.64 -9.96
CA ASP A 93 -14.98 -7.40 -10.90
C ASP A 93 -14.20 -8.51 -10.13
N ASP A 94 -13.53 -9.39 -10.86
CA ASP A 94 -12.71 -10.48 -10.33
C ASP A 94 -11.22 -10.08 -10.29
N PRO A 95 -10.73 -9.49 -9.18
CA PRO A 95 -9.36 -9.01 -9.11
C PRO A 95 -8.32 -10.13 -9.25
N GLU A 96 -8.62 -11.34 -8.80
CA GLU A 96 -7.72 -12.49 -8.87
C GLU A 96 -7.51 -12.91 -10.33
N HIS A 97 -8.60 -13.04 -11.09
CA HIS A 97 -8.52 -13.35 -12.51
C HIS A 97 -7.80 -12.26 -13.29
N ARG A 98 -8.04 -10.98 -12.98
CA ARG A 98 -7.37 -9.85 -13.65
C ARG A 98 -5.86 -9.87 -13.40
N LEU A 99 -5.42 -10.05 -12.15
CA LEU A 99 -4.00 -10.08 -11.81
C LEU A 99 -3.30 -11.31 -12.43
N VAL A 100 -3.90 -12.50 -12.33
CA VAL A 100 -3.38 -13.72 -12.96
C VAL A 100 -3.24 -13.54 -14.46
N SER A 101 -4.22 -12.93 -15.11
CA SER A 101 -4.20 -12.68 -16.56
C SER A 101 -3.13 -11.65 -16.94
N ALA A 102 -2.97 -10.58 -16.16
CA ALA A 102 -1.95 -9.57 -16.39
C ALA A 102 -0.53 -10.16 -16.30
N ILE A 103 -0.24 -10.98 -15.28
CA ILE A 103 1.06 -11.65 -15.16
C ILE A 103 1.31 -12.60 -16.34
N LYS A 104 0.31 -13.41 -16.72
CA LYS A 104 0.43 -14.29 -17.90
C LYS A 104 0.66 -13.51 -19.19
N GLN A 105 0.02 -12.35 -19.34
CA GLN A 105 0.20 -11.47 -20.49
C GLN A 105 1.61 -10.89 -20.53
N ALA A 106 2.15 -10.45 -19.39
CA ALA A 106 3.54 -9.98 -19.27
C ALA A 106 4.53 -11.08 -19.67
N GLU A 107 4.40 -12.28 -19.08
CA GLU A 107 5.28 -13.41 -19.40
C GLU A 107 5.20 -13.82 -20.88
N ALA A 108 4.00 -13.81 -21.46
CA ALA A 108 3.80 -14.09 -22.87
C ALA A 108 4.46 -13.05 -23.79
N ALA A 109 4.52 -11.77 -23.38
CA ALA A 109 5.22 -10.72 -24.14
C ALA A 109 6.71 -11.04 -24.28
N HIS A 110 7.31 -11.68 -23.27
CA HIS A 110 8.69 -12.18 -23.32
C HIS A 110 8.80 -13.63 -23.84
N GLN A 111 7.80 -14.11 -24.59
CA GLN A 111 7.76 -15.47 -25.16
C GLN A 111 7.86 -16.60 -24.13
N ARG A 112 7.46 -16.33 -22.88
CA ARG A 112 7.41 -17.32 -21.81
C ARG A 112 5.98 -17.80 -21.61
N HIS A 113 5.82 -19.10 -21.41
CA HIS A 113 4.56 -19.65 -20.93
C HIS A 113 4.59 -19.73 -19.42
N ALA A 114 3.71 -18.97 -18.76
CA ALA A 114 3.62 -18.95 -17.32
C ALA A 114 2.34 -19.63 -16.80
N GLN A 115 2.53 -20.51 -15.83
CA GLN A 115 1.45 -20.95 -14.96
C GLN A 115 1.48 -20.10 -13.69
N VAL A 116 0.41 -19.34 -13.47
CA VAL A 116 0.25 -18.48 -12.29
C VAL A 116 -0.88 -19.07 -11.45
N ASN A 117 -0.57 -19.44 -10.22
CA ASN A 117 -1.53 -19.92 -9.23
C ASN A 117 -1.59 -18.88 -8.11
N LEU A 118 -2.74 -18.23 -7.96
CA LEU A 118 -3.05 -17.32 -6.86
C LEU A 118 -4.12 -17.98 -6.01
N SER A 119 -3.92 -18.02 -4.70
CA SER A 119 -4.92 -18.51 -3.74
C SER A 119 -4.98 -17.51 -2.60
N ILE A 120 -6.15 -16.89 -2.45
CA ILE A 120 -6.41 -15.94 -1.37
C ILE A 120 -7.39 -16.61 -0.41
N THR A 121 -6.94 -16.81 0.83
CA THR A 121 -7.82 -17.22 1.94
C THR A 121 -7.97 -16.02 2.84
N THR A 122 -9.20 -15.53 2.99
CA THR A 122 -9.50 -14.41 3.88
C THR A 122 -10.15 -14.91 5.15
N GLU A 123 -9.64 -14.42 6.27
CA GLU A 123 -10.24 -14.60 7.58
C GLU A 123 -10.33 -13.22 8.25
N PRO A 124 -11.38 -12.94 9.03
CA PRO A 124 -11.42 -11.71 9.80
C PRO A 124 -10.27 -11.72 10.82
N PHE A 125 -9.67 -10.55 11.05
CA PHE A 125 -8.75 -10.41 12.18
C PHE A 125 -9.45 -10.77 13.49
N LEU A 126 -8.67 -11.29 14.44
CA LEU A 126 -9.15 -11.50 15.81
C LEU A 126 -9.60 -10.16 16.44
N PRO A 127 -10.52 -10.19 17.42
CA PRO A 127 -10.84 -9.01 18.22
C PRO A 127 -9.56 -8.34 18.79
N PRO A 128 -9.55 -7.01 19.00
CA PRO A 128 -8.39 -6.28 19.48
C PRO A 128 -7.81 -6.86 20.79
N GLU A 129 -8.64 -7.22 21.77
CA GLU A 129 -8.17 -7.82 23.01
C GLU A 129 -7.45 -9.16 22.80
N ASP A 130 -7.93 -9.98 21.87
CA ASP A 130 -7.37 -11.29 21.56
C ASP A 130 -6.04 -11.16 20.80
N ARG A 131 -5.91 -10.12 19.95
CA ARG A 131 -4.64 -9.77 19.27
C ARG A 131 -3.58 -9.32 20.27
N LEU A 132 -3.93 -8.45 21.22
CA LEU A 132 -3.02 -8.03 22.30
C LEU A 132 -2.57 -9.22 23.16
N ALA A 133 -3.51 -10.13 23.47
CA ALA A 133 -3.19 -11.33 24.22
C ALA A 133 -2.28 -12.30 23.44
N ALA A 134 -2.47 -12.42 22.13
CA ALA A 134 -1.61 -13.22 21.26
C ALA A 134 -0.19 -12.64 21.17
N LEU A 135 -0.05 -11.31 21.00
CA LEU A 135 1.26 -10.63 21.01
C LEU A 135 2.03 -10.90 22.31
N LYS A 136 1.37 -10.79 23.46
CA LYS A 136 1.97 -11.07 24.77
C LYS A 136 2.41 -12.52 24.98
N ARG A 137 1.78 -13.47 24.28
CA ARG A 137 2.14 -14.90 24.34
C ARG A 137 3.26 -15.26 23.35
N GLY A 138 3.63 -14.35 22.46
CA GLY A 138 4.55 -14.63 21.36
C GLY A 138 3.91 -15.50 20.26
N ASP A 139 2.58 -15.51 20.15
CA ASP A 139 1.85 -16.25 19.11
C ASP A 139 1.92 -15.47 17.77
N SER A 140 3.12 -15.30 17.20
CA SER A 140 3.37 -14.50 15.98
C SER A 140 2.56 -14.98 14.77
N ASP A 141 2.27 -16.28 14.69
CA ASP A 141 1.49 -16.88 13.61
C ASP A 141 0.03 -16.39 13.59
N ARG A 142 -0.43 -15.75 14.67
CA ARG A 142 -1.81 -15.27 14.85
C ARG A 142 -1.95 -13.75 14.75
N VAL A 143 -0.84 -13.02 14.66
CA VAL A 143 -0.82 -11.55 14.51
C VAL A 143 0.20 -11.20 13.45
N SER A 144 -0.27 -11.09 12.20
CA SER A 144 0.55 -10.60 11.10
C SER A 144 0.95 -9.13 11.31
N ILE A 145 1.94 -8.63 10.57
CA ILE A 145 2.37 -7.22 10.63
C ILE A 145 1.19 -6.30 10.32
N GLU A 146 0.37 -6.67 9.33
CA GLU A 146 -0.88 -5.98 8.98
C GLU A 146 -1.83 -5.92 10.18
N ALA A 147 -1.99 -7.05 10.90
CA ALA A 147 -2.88 -7.13 12.05
C ALA A 147 -2.39 -6.29 13.25
N LEU A 148 -1.06 -6.16 13.40
CA LEU A 148 -0.41 -5.31 14.40
C LEU A 148 -0.60 -3.82 14.09
N GLU A 149 -0.41 -3.41 12.83
CA GLU A 149 -0.64 -2.02 12.41
C GLU A 149 -2.12 -1.65 12.53
N HIS A 150 -3.02 -2.55 12.13
CA HIS A 150 -4.45 -2.35 12.38
C HIS A 150 -4.79 -2.18 13.87
N LEU A 151 -4.06 -2.87 14.76
CA LEU A 151 -4.23 -2.73 16.20
C LEU A 151 -3.64 -1.41 16.72
N PHE A 152 -2.55 -0.95 16.11
CA PHE A 152 -1.97 0.36 16.38
C PHE A 152 -2.97 1.49 16.08
N PHE A 153 -3.75 1.40 15.00
CA PHE A 153 -4.73 2.43 14.63
C PHE A 153 -6.15 2.23 15.19
N ASP A 154 -6.36 1.24 16.05
CA ASP A 154 -7.68 0.95 16.62
C ASP A 154 -8.00 1.86 17.82
N ASP A 155 -9.01 2.72 17.67
CA ASP A 155 -9.48 3.65 18.70
C ASP A 155 -10.00 2.97 19.97
N THR A 156 -10.41 1.70 19.88
CA THR A 156 -10.85 0.90 21.03
C THR A 156 -9.67 0.32 21.81
N THR A 157 -8.48 0.31 21.21
CA THR A 157 -7.24 -0.14 21.84
C THR A 157 -6.54 1.03 22.52
N SER A 158 -6.42 0.99 23.85
CA SER A 158 -5.67 2.02 24.56
C SER A 158 -4.17 1.97 24.25
N ALA A 159 -3.54 3.15 24.20
CA ALA A 159 -2.09 3.26 23.98
C ALA A 159 -1.30 2.49 25.05
N ASP A 160 -1.80 2.46 26.29
CA ASP A 160 -1.20 1.72 27.39
C ASP A 160 -1.25 0.21 27.17
N ALA A 161 -2.39 -0.33 26.73
CA ALA A 161 -2.54 -1.76 26.47
C ALA A 161 -1.70 -2.22 25.26
N PHE A 162 -1.62 -1.37 24.23
CA PHE A 162 -0.78 -1.63 23.06
C PHE A 162 0.71 -1.58 23.39
N ALA A 163 1.16 -0.54 24.09
CA ALA A 163 2.56 -0.40 24.51
C ALA A 163 3.02 -1.56 25.40
N ASP A 164 2.18 -2.02 26.33
CA ASP A 164 2.46 -3.19 27.16
C ASP A 164 2.59 -4.47 26.31
N ALA A 165 1.65 -4.71 25.38
CA ALA A 165 1.73 -5.87 24.48
C ALA A 165 2.97 -5.84 23.58
N LEU A 166 3.31 -4.67 23.01
CA LEU A 166 4.46 -4.49 22.15
C LEU A 166 5.78 -4.62 22.93
N SER A 167 5.81 -4.16 24.18
CA SER A 167 6.99 -4.28 25.04
C SER A 167 7.32 -5.74 25.35
N VAL A 168 6.29 -6.54 25.65
CA VAL A 168 6.43 -7.98 25.88
C VAL A 168 6.89 -8.69 24.60
N PHE A 169 6.34 -8.30 23.45
CA PHE A 169 6.67 -8.91 22.16
C PHE A 169 8.10 -8.59 21.70
N ASN A 170 8.51 -7.32 21.77
CA ASN A 170 9.84 -6.87 21.32
C ASN A 170 10.94 -7.16 22.36
N GLY A 171 10.58 -7.44 23.61
CA GLY A 171 11.54 -7.57 24.72
C GLY A 171 12.19 -6.23 25.13
N GLU A 172 11.65 -5.11 24.65
CA GLU A 172 12.12 -3.75 24.91
C GLU A 172 10.97 -2.89 25.46
N GLU A 173 11.25 -1.98 26.37
CA GLU A 173 10.22 -1.11 26.95
C GLU A 173 9.74 -0.08 25.93
N VAL A 174 8.46 -0.14 25.56
CA VAL A 174 7.77 0.82 24.71
C VAL A 174 6.88 1.69 25.59
N SER A 175 7.04 3.02 25.49
CA SER A 175 6.24 3.94 26.30
C SER A 175 4.85 4.17 25.69
N PRO A 176 3.77 4.25 26.49
CA PRO A 176 2.45 4.65 26.00
C PRO A 176 2.44 6.07 25.40
N GLU A 177 3.33 6.96 25.83
CA GLU A 177 3.46 8.31 25.30
C GLU A 177 3.97 8.31 23.86
N THR A 178 4.92 7.44 23.53
CA THR A 178 5.40 7.21 22.16
C THR A 178 4.25 6.78 21.26
N ILE A 179 3.45 5.80 21.70
CA ILE A 179 2.31 5.31 20.92
C ILE A 179 1.27 6.42 20.69
N ARG A 180 0.98 7.26 21.69
CA ARG A 180 0.05 8.39 21.52
C ARG A 180 0.58 9.40 20.50
N ALA A 181 1.84 9.79 20.60
CA ALA A 181 2.45 10.75 19.68
C ALA A 181 2.49 10.24 18.24
N GLU A 182 2.81 8.95 18.03
CA GLU A 182 2.82 8.35 16.70
C GLU A 182 1.40 8.22 16.11
N ARG A 183 0.40 7.86 16.93
CA ARG A 183 -1.01 7.83 16.50
C ARG A 183 -1.52 9.21 16.10
N GLU A 184 -1.20 10.24 16.89
CA GLU A 184 -1.55 11.63 16.56
C GLU A 184 -0.95 12.07 15.23
N GLY A 185 0.31 11.70 14.94
CA GLY A 185 0.97 12.00 13.67
C GLY A 185 0.38 11.28 12.45
N ALA A 186 -0.44 10.24 12.65
CA ALA A 186 -1.02 9.43 11.59
C ALA A 186 -2.58 9.44 11.61
N ALA A 187 -3.19 10.28 12.45
CA ALA A 187 -4.64 10.38 12.63
C ALA A 187 -5.41 10.84 11.37
N GLU A 188 -4.73 11.49 10.42
CA GLU A 188 -5.35 12.02 9.20
C GLU A 188 -5.44 10.98 8.06
N LEU A 189 -4.89 9.78 8.26
CA LEU A 189 -4.91 8.71 7.27
C LEU A 189 -6.28 8.03 7.22
N ALA A 190 -6.97 8.16 6.08
CA ALA A 190 -8.28 7.53 5.85
C ALA A 190 -8.23 5.99 5.87
N ARG A 191 -7.05 5.40 5.67
CA ARG A 191 -6.76 3.99 5.88
C ARG A 191 -5.41 3.88 6.59
N PRO A 192 -5.28 3.06 7.64
CA PRO A 192 -3.99 2.82 8.26
C PRO A 192 -3.04 2.23 7.21
N PRO A 193 -1.82 2.79 7.07
CA PRO A 193 -0.84 2.24 6.17
C PRO A 193 -0.45 0.86 6.68
N VAL A 194 -0.35 -0.09 5.74
CA VAL A 194 0.28 -1.37 6.02
C VAL A 194 1.74 -1.27 5.59
N ALA A 195 2.69 -1.62 6.46
CA ALA A 195 4.11 -1.64 6.16
C ALA A 195 4.36 -2.46 4.89
N VAL A 196 4.92 -1.79 3.90
CA VAL A 196 5.33 -2.41 2.65
C VAL A 196 6.77 -2.88 2.82
N LEU A 197 6.95 -4.17 3.09
CA LEU A 197 8.25 -4.83 3.09
C LEU A 197 8.73 -5.01 1.65
N THR A 198 9.67 -4.15 1.23
CA THR A 198 10.16 -4.11 -0.17
C THR A 198 11.55 -4.74 -0.36
N ASP A 199 12.19 -5.14 0.72
CA ASP A 199 13.49 -5.81 0.76
C ASP A 199 13.39 -7.02 1.69
N ILE A 200 13.13 -8.19 1.09
CA ILE A 200 13.22 -9.48 1.80
C ILE A 200 14.44 -10.20 1.20
N GLU A 201 15.56 -10.15 1.90
CA GLU A 201 16.70 -11.02 1.61
C GLU A 201 16.39 -12.40 2.21
N ILE A 202 15.97 -13.35 1.36
CA ILE A 202 15.88 -14.74 1.75
C ILE A 202 17.32 -15.28 1.78
N THR A 203 17.91 -15.33 2.97
CA THR A 203 19.10 -16.14 3.20
C THR A 203 18.63 -17.58 3.38
N GLU A 204 18.89 -18.42 2.38
CA GLU A 204 18.76 -19.87 2.55
C GLU A 204 19.82 -20.30 3.57
N ASP A 205 19.40 -20.70 4.76
CA ASP A 205 20.28 -21.47 5.64
C ASP A 205 20.53 -22.82 4.95
N GLU A 206 21.74 -23.00 4.42
CA GLU A 206 22.23 -24.30 3.94
C GLU A 206 22.38 -25.24 5.15
N ASP A 207 21.45 -26.19 5.30
CA ASP A 207 21.63 -27.42 6.10
C ASP A 207 22.35 -28.52 5.29
#